data_AF-A0AAD7RCK3-F1
#
_entry.id   AF-A0AAD7RCK3-F1
#
_cell.length_a   1.000
_cell.length_b   1.000
_cell.length_c   1.000
_cell.angle_alpha   90.00
_cell.angle_beta   90.00
_cell.angle_gamma   90.00
#
_symmetry.space_group_name_H-M   'P 1'
#
loop_
_entity.id
_entity.type
_entity.pdbx_description
1 polymer ?
#
loop_
_entity_poly.entity_id
_entity_poly.type
_entity_poly.pdbx_seq_one_letter_code
_entity_poly.pdbx_strand_id
1 'polypeptide(L)'
;MMIALPRQAPTMDYEEQVRDVVSNAQFGDLIEFAYPIGYSHWGVYDEDGHVIHFAVADEGQLKSRLRGYIQAVFPLCGDLLLGETQIRRQLVEDVNVPEGSHVMITNNRHARKPSPETNMRERRDALLDQELPYKLFSLNCEHFATFVRFGEAVCNQIPGRTKNLECKEATEVFQRIVTPDES
;
A
#
# COMPACT_ATOMS: atom_id res chain seq x y z
N MET A 1 28.11 -38.88 -7.55
CA MET A 1 28.27 -37.41 -7.67
C MET A 1 27.04 -36.79 -7.04
N MET A 2 27.14 -36.29 -5.81
CA MET A 2 25.99 -35.70 -5.09
C MET A 2 25.84 -34.26 -5.54
N ILE A 3 24.69 -33.94 -6.14
CA ILE A 3 24.33 -32.59 -6.54
C ILE A 3 23.91 -31.86 -5.27
N ALA A 4 24.76 -30.95 -4.78
CA ALA A 4 24.38 -30.06 -3.70
C ALA A 4 23.29 -29.12 -4.21
N LEU A 5 22.12 -29.15 -3.58
CA LEU A 5 21.07 -28.16 -3.80
C LEU A 5 21.63 -26.77 -3.46
N PRO A 6 21.27 -25.72 -4.22
CA PRO A 6 21.73 -24.37 -3.93
C PRO A 6 21.26 -23.98 -2.51
N ARG A 7 22.18 -23.45 -1.69
CA ARG A 7 21.81 -22.85 -0.41
C ARG A 7 20.78 -21.76 -0.69
N GLN A 8 19.54 -21.96 -0.22
CA GLN A 8 18.60 -20.86 -0.08
C GLN A 8 19.28 -19.79 0.77
N ALA A 9 19.34 -18.57 0.27
CA ALA A 9 19.74 -17.43 1.08
C ALA A 9 18.82 -17.41 2.31
N PRO A 10 19.35 -17.16 3.53
CA PRO A 10 18.50 -17.07 4.70
C PRO A 10 17.45 -15.98 4.46
N THR A 11 16.19 -16.37 4.41
CA THR A 11 15.07 -15.45 4.40
C THR A 11 15.07 -14.77 5.77
N MET A 12 15.35 -13.46 5.79
CA MET A 12 15.23 -12.63 6.99
C MET A 12 13.83 -12.82 7.58
N ASP A 13 13.76 -13.10 8.87
CA ASP A 13 12.50 -13.31 9.58
C ASP A 13 11.63 -12.05 9.47
N TYR A 14 10.30 -12.18 9.38
CA TYR A 14 9.39 -11.04 9.18
C TYR A 14 9.59 -9.99 10.27
N GLU A 15 9.79 -10.42 11.53
CA GLU A 15 10.10 -9.53 12.66
C GLU A 15 11.41 -8.75 12.48
N GLU A 16 12.43 -9.36 11.87
CA GLU A 16 13.67 -8.67 11.52
C GLU A 16 13.43 -7.62 10.43
N GLN A 17 12.59 -7.91 9.44
CA GLN A 17 12.22 -6.94 8.40
C GLN A 17 11.46 -5.76 8.98
N VAL A 18 10.52 -6.01 9.89
CA VAL A 18 9.79 -4.95 10.60
C VAL A 18 10.78 -4.09 11.40
N ARG A 19 11.71 -4.70 12.15
CA ARG A 19 12.74 -3.95 12.90
C ARG A 19 13.63 -3.11 12.01
N ASP A 20 14.02 -3.63 10.85
CA ASP A 20 14.80 -2.90 9.86
C ASP A 20 14.03 -1.66 9.34
N VAL A 21 12.75 -1.83 8.99
CA VAL A 21 11.89 -0.73 8.58
C VAL A 21 11.76 0.31 9.69
N VAL A 22 11.41 -0.09 10.91
CA VAL A 22 11.22 0.83 12.04
C VAL A 22 12.50 1.60 12.37
N SER A 23 13.67 0.98 12.19
CA SER A 23 14.96 1.60 12.52
C SER A 23 15.47 2.57 11.43
N ASN A 24 15.10 2.35 10.17
CA ASN A 24 15.70 3.05 9.04
C ASN A 24 14.71 3.95 8.26
N ALA A 25 13.41 3.75 8.40
CA ALA A 25 12.42 4.54 7.68
C ALA A 25 12.35 5.96 8.21
N GLN A 26 12.16 6.91 7.30
CA GLN A 26 11.88 8.31 7.61
C GLN A 26 10.41 8.61 7.31
N PHE A 27 9.86 9.64 7.96
CA PHE A 27 8.52 10.11 7.66
C PHE A 27 8.33 10.30 6.15
N GLY A 28 7.21 9.82 5.62
CA GLY A 28 6.88 9.94 4.20
C GLY A 28 7.42 8.82 3.32
N ASP A 29 8.27 7.91 3.84
CA ASP A 29 8.77 6.75 3.10
C ASP A 29 7.65 5.78 2.74
N LEU A 30 7.70 5.27 1.51
CA LEU A 30 6.75 4.24 1.08
C LEU A 30 7.14 2.91 1.72
N ILE A 31 6.20 2.32 2.47
CA ILE A 31 6.34 0.99 3.02
C ILE A 31 5.56 0.02 2.15
N GLU A 32 6.27 -0.98 1.63
CA GLU A 32 5.71 -2.02 0.80
C GLU A 32 5.59 -3.32 1.61
N PHE A 33 4.37 -3.86 1.67
CA PHE A 33 4.08 -5.19 2.17
C PHE A 33 3.87 -6.11 0.96
N ALA A 34 4.96 -6.72 0.48
CA ALA A 34 4.97 -7.56 -0.71
C ALA A 34 4.40 -8.95 -0.40
N TYR A 35 3.27 -9.28 -1.03
CA TYR A 35 2.62 -10.59 -0.89
C TYR A 35 3.25 -11.61 -1.84
N PRO A 36 3.27 -12.91 -1.49
CA PRO A 36 3.90 -13.97 -2.29
C PRO A 36 3.27 -14.19 -3.69
N ILE A 37 2.14 -13.54 -3.96
CA ILE A 37 1.35 -13.65 -5.19
C ILE A 37 1.66 -12.55 -6.23
N GLY A 38 2.65 -11.69 -5.98
CA GLY A 38 3.03 -10.61 -6.90
C GLY A 38 2.14 -9.37 -6.82
N TYR A 39 1.40 -9.24 -5.73
CA TYR A 39 0.70 -8.03 -5.31
C TYR A 39 1.34 -7.51 -4.03
N SER A 40 1.22 -6.22 -3.76
CA SER A 40 1.74 -5.56 -2.57
C SER A 40 0.70 -4.63 -1.99
N HIS A 41 0.55 -4.68 -0.67
CA HIS A 41 -0.11 -3.62 0.09
C HIS A 41 0.87 -2.49 0.36
N TRP A 42 0.36 -1.27 0.48
CA TRP A 42 1.18 -0.06 0.58
C TRP A 42 0.70 0.86 1.69
N GLY A 43 1.67 1.51 2.33
CA GLY A 43 1.45 2.60 3.26
C GLY A 43 2.59 3.60 3.23
N VAL A 44 2.48 4.62 4.06
CA VAL A 44 3.51 5.64 4.27
C VAL A 44 3.97 5.58 5.71
N TYR A 45 5.29 5.53 5.93
CA TYR A 45 5.84 5.55 7.28
C TYR A 45 5.51 6.87 7.97
N ASP A 46 4.99 6.77 9.19
CA ASP A 46 4.39 7.87 9.95
C ASP A 46 4.98 7.96 11.36
N GLU A 47 6.30 7.73 11.44
CA GLU A 47 7.14 7.85 12.64
C GLU A 47 6.76 6.88 13.76
N ASP A 48 7.62 6.75 14.78
CA ASP A 48 7.38 5.92 15.97
C ASP A 48 6.96 4.47 15.68
N GLY A 49 7.48 3.88 14.60
CA GLY A 49 7.13 2.52 14.19
C GLY A 49 5.73 2.37 13.58
N HIS A 50 5.08 3.47 13.19
CA HIS A 50 3.76 3.46 12.59
C HIS A 50 3.78 3.65 11.08
N VAL A 51 2.72 3.17 10.46
CA VAL A 51 2.40 3.37 9.05
C VAL A 51 0.98 3.88 8.93
N ILE A 52 0.78 4.89 8.08
CA ILE A 52 -0.56 5.26 7.61
C ILE A 52 -0.84 4.50 6.32
N HIS A 53 -1.96 3.79 6.27
CA HIS A 53 -2.32 3.00 5.10
C HIS A 53 -3.84 2.94 4.93
N PHE A 54 -4.23 2.57 3.71
CA PHE A 54 -5.62 2.30 3.41
C PHE A 54 -5.99 0.92 3.99
N ALA A 55 -6.55 0.90 5.20
CA ALA A 55 -6.90 -0.34 5.88
C ALA A 55 -8.29 -0.80 5.45
N VAL A 56 -8.47 -2.11 5.40
CA VAL A 56 -9.80 -2.68 5.19
C VAL A 56 -10.36 -3.06 6.54
N ALA A 57 -11.59 -2.62 6.81
CA ALA A 57 -12.33 -3.10 7.97
C ALA A 57 -12.50 -4.61 7.84
N ASP A 58 -11.96 -5.35 8.81
CA ASP A 58 -12.13 -6.79 8.89
C ASP A 58 -13.60 -7.10 9.18
N GLU A 59 -14.35 -7.57 8.19
CA GLU A 59 -15.57 -8.34 8.42
C GLU A 59 -15.63 -9.53 7.47
N GLY A 60 -15.82 -10.71 8.06
CA GLY A 60 -15.86 -11.99 7.36
C GLY A 60 -16.97 -12.14 6.31
N GLN A 61 -16.91 -13.29 5.63
CA GLN A 61 -17.87 -13.84 4.65
C GLN A 61 -17.98 -13.20 3.26
N LEU A 62 -17.31 -12.08 2.96
CA LEU A 62 -17.32 -11.50 1.60
C LEU A 62 -16.24 -12.05 0.65
N LYS A 63 -15.53 -13.11 1.05
CA LYS A 63 -14.47 -13.77 0.25
C LYS A 63 -15.00 -14.52 -0.99
N SER A 64 -16.28 -14.92 -1.03
CA SER A 64 -16.74 -15.95 -1.99
C SER A 64 -17.13 -15.42 -3.38
N ARG A 65 -17.80 -14.28 -3.51
CA ARG A 65 -18.37 -13.82 -4.80
C ARG A 65 -17.37 -13.04 -5.68
N LEU A 66 -16.35 -12.41 -5.09
CA LEU A 66 -15.32 -11.63 -5.81
C LEU A 66 -14.07 -12.42 -6.16
N ARG A 67 -13.84 -13.55 -5.48
CA ARG A 67 -12.86 -14.56 -5.88
C ARG A 67 -13.00 -14.93 -7.35
N GLY A 68 -14.22 -15.14 -7.84
CA GLY A 68 -14.45 -15.54 -9.24
C GLY A 68 -14.07 -14.49 -10.28
N TYR A 69 -14.25 -13.19 -9.99
CA TYR A 69 -13.96 -12.11 -10.94
C TYR A 69 -12.48 -11.69 -10.92
N ILE A 70 -11.88 -11.61 -9.73
CA ILE A 70 -10.45 -11.29 -9.60
C ILE A 70 -9.59 -12.47 -10.08
N GLN A 71 -10.01 -13.72 -9.86
CA GLN A 71 -9.34 -14.90 -10.45
C GLN A 71 -9.40 -14.93 -11.99
N ALA A 72 -10.35 -14.21 -12.62
CA ALA A 72 -10.42 -14.09 -14.07
C ALA A 72 -9.48 -13.02 -14.65
N VAL A 73 -9.20 -11.94 -13.91
CA VAL A 73 -8.33 -10.83 -14.34
C VAL A 73 -6.90 -10.96 -13.80
N PHE A 74 -6.76 -11.58 -12.63
CA PHE A 74 -5.53 -11.86 -11.89
C PHE A 74 -5.59 -13.30 -11.33
N PRO A 75 -5.12 -14.31 -12.09
CA PRO A 75 -5.25 -15.72 -11.71
C PRO A 75 -4.62 -16.09 -10.35
N LEU A 76 -3.76 -15.23 -9.80
CA LEU A 76 -3.03 -15.44 -8.54
C LEU A 76 -3.47 -14.54 -7.37
N CYS A 77 -4.36 -13.57 -7.57
CA CYS A 77 -4.74 -12.63 -6.51
C CYS A 77 -6.07 -13.03 -5.85
N GLY A 78 -6.00 -13.99 -4.93
CA GLY A 78 -7.14 -14.36 -4.08
C GLY A 78 -7.29 -13.40 -2.91
N ASP A 79 -8.53 -12.94 -2.66
CA ASP A 79 -8.96 -12.04 -1.58
C ASP A 79 -8.53 -10.56 -1.66
N LEU A 80 -8.85 -9.87 -2.76
CA LEU A 80 -8.79 -8.40 -2.78
C LEU A 80 -10.16 -7.80 -2.42
N LEU A 81 -10.09 -6.91 -1.44
CA LEU A 81 -11.15 -6.53 -0.52
C LEU A 81 -12.13 -5.55 -1.19
N LEU A 82 -13.44 -5.84 -1.15
CA LEU A 82 -14.50 -4.88 -1.43
C LEU A 82 -15.23 -4.58 -0.13
N GLY A 83 -15.21 -3.34 0.33
CA GLY A 83 -15.87 -2.87 1.54
C GLY A 83 -15.62 -1.38 1.72
N GLU A 84 -16.29 -0.77 2.69
CA GLU A 84 -15.86 0.53 3.20
C GLU A 84 -14.50 0.33 3.87
N THR A 85 -13.57 1.19 3.50
CA THR A 85 -12.18 1.10 3.94
C THR A 85 -11.80 2.41 4.57
N GLN A 86 -11.02 2.32 5.64
CA GLN A 86 -10.65 3.48 6.44
C GLN A 86 -9.15 3.67 6.33
N ILE A 87 -8.72 4.91 6.15
CA ILE A 87 -7.31 5.24 6.23
C ILE A 87 -6.92 5.24 7.71
N ARG A 88 -6.02 4.35 8.11
CA ARG A 88 -5.63 4.14 9.51
C ARG A 88 -4.14 4.33 9.70
N ARG A 89 -3.79 4.82 10.89
CA ARG A 89 -2.44 4.76 11.45
C ARG A 89 -2.34 3.53 12.34
N GLN A 90 -1.42 2.62 12.03
CA GLN A 90 -1.20 1.38 12.78
C GLN A 90 0.29 1.14 12.98
N LEU A 91 0.68 0.35 13.98
CA LEU A 91 2.06 -0.13 14.09
C LEU A 91 2.39 -0.99 12.87
N VAL A 92 3.62 -0.90 12.36
CA VAL A 92 4.06 -1.71 11.21
C VAL A 92 3.91 -3.21 11.50
N GLU A 93 4.13 -3.63 12.75
CA GLU A 93 3.94 -5.02 13.22
C GLU A 93 2.48 -5.48 13.25
N ASP A 94 1.53 -4.55 13.40
CA ASP A 94 0.09 -4.86 13.51
C ASP A 94 -0.61 -4.93 12.14
N VAL A 95 0.10 -4.56 11.06
CA VAL A 95 -0.47 -4.66 9.71
C VAL A 95 -0.65 -6.13 9.34
N ASN A 96 -1.90 -6.57 9.26
CA ASN A 96 -2.23 -7.93 8.87
C ASN A 96 -1.82 -8.23 7.43
N VAL A 97 -0.91 -9.18 7.23
CA VAL A 97 -0.42 -9.61 5.92
C VAL A 97 -0.45 -11.14 5.79
N PRO A 98 -0.60 -11.69 4.58
CA PRO A 98 -0.52 -13.14 4.37
C PRO A 98 0.82 -13.73 4.81
N GLU A 99 0.82 -14.99 5.22
CA GLU A 99 2.05 -15.74 5.50
C GLU A 99 3.00 -15.73 4.28
N GLY A 100 4.30 -15.57 4.53
CA GLY A 100 5.32 -15.46 3.48
C GLY A 100 5.41 -14.08 2.82
N SER A 101 4.73 -13.07 3.36
CA SER A 101 4.92 -11.67 2.94
C SER A 101 6.25 -11.10 3.39
N HIS A 102 6.71 -10.05 2.70
CA HIS A 102 7.89 -9.28 3.07
C HIS A 102 7.55 -7.82 3.27
N VAL A 103 8.20 -7.14 4.21
CA VAL A 103 8.04 -5.70 4.43
C VAL A 103 9.36 -4.97 4.19
N MET A 104 9.31 -3.86 3.47
CA MET A 104 10.50 -3.08 3.11
C MET A 104 10.17 -1.62 2.78
N ILE A 105 11.19 -0.75 2.85
CA ILE A 105 11.12 0.63 2.38
C ILE A 105 11.32 0.65 0.86
N THR A 106 10.34 1.14 0.10
CA THR A 106 10.36 1.11 -1.37
C THR A 106 10.08 2.48 -1.99
N ASN A 107 11.07 3.38 -1.95
CA ASN A 107 10.95 4.73 -2.52
C ASN A 107 11.29 4.83 -4.02
N ASN A 108 11.83 3.78 -4.63
CA ASN A 108 12.41 3.80 -5.98
C ASN A 108 11.53 3.13 -7.06
N ARG A 109 10.35 2.61 -6.69
CA ARG A 109 9.43 1.97 -7.66
C ARG A 109 8.61 2.95 -8.48
N HIS A 110 8.60 4.23 -8.09
CA HIS A 110 7.83 5.28 -8.75
C HIS A 110 8.79 6.35 -9.23
N ALA A 111 8.73 6.66 -10.53
CA ALA A 111 9.58 7.68 -11.16
C ALA A 111 9.06 9.10 -10.84
N ARG A 112 9.06 9.46 -9.56
CA ARG A 112 8.59 10.74 -9.00
C ARG A 112 9.50 11.21 -7.88
N LYS A 113 9.58 12.54 -7.71
CA LYS A 113 10.27 13.15 -6.58
C LYS A 113 9.28 13.28 -5.41
N PRO A 114 9.69 13.00 -4.17
CA PRO A 114 8.84 13.26 -3.01
C PRO A 114 8.49 14.75 -2.94
N SER A 115 7.29 15.06 -2.46
CA SER A 115 6.94 16.44 -2.13
C SER A 115 7.71 16.91 -0.88
N PRO A 116 7.73 18.21 -0.58
CA PRO A 116 8.18 18.70 0.72
C PRO A 116 7.46 17.99 1.87
N GLU A 117 8.17 17.78 2.97
CA GLU A 117 7.64 17.13 4.16
C GLU A 117 6.35 17.77 4.67
N THR A 118 6.30 19.10 4.66
CA THR A 118 5.11 19.90 5.03
C THR A 118 3.87 19.45 4.26
N ASN A 119 3.98 19.30 2.94
CA ASN A 119 2.86 18.90 2.09
C ASN A 119 2.48 17.44 2.33
N MET A 120 3.47 16.57 2.62
CA MET A 120 3.19 15.16 2.97
C MET A 120 2.41 15.09 4.29
N ARG A 121 2.78 15.89 5.30
CA ARG A 121 2.06 15.99 6.58
C ARG A 121 0.65 16.52 6.40
N GLU A 122 0.45 17.60 5.63
CA GLU A 122 -0.88 18.15 5.31
C GLU A 122 -1.82 17.09 4.71
N ARG A 123 -1.34 16.33 3.71
CA ARG A 123 -2.13 15.26 3.10
C ARG A 123 -2.40 14.11 4.06
N ARG A 124 -1.39 13.70 4.81
CA ARG A 124 -1.50 12.66 5.84
C ARG A 124 -2.57 13.03 6.87
N ASP A 125 -2.52 14.25 7.40
CA ASP A 125 -3.44 14.73 8.43
C ASP A 125 -4.88 14.84 7.92
N ALA A 126 -5.07 15.36 6.71
CA ALA A 126 -6.40 15.48 6.13
C ALA A 126 -7.04 14.12 5.78
N LEU A 127 -6.22 13.13 5.42
CA LEU A 127 -6.70 11.82 4.98
C LEU A 127 -6.83 10.80 6.11
N LEU A 128 -6.21 11.03 7.28
CA LEU A 128 -6.32 10.14 8.42
C LEU A 128 -7.79 9.99 8.86
N ASP A 129 -8.17 8.75 9.18
CA ASP A 129 -9.52 8.33 9.61
C ASP A 129 -10.64 8.50 8.57
N GLN A 130 -10.33 8.99 7.36
CA GLN A 130 -11.31 9.10 6.28
C GLN A 130 -11.77 7.72 5.81
N GLU A 131 -13.09 7.60 5.65
CA GLU A 131 -13.73 6.44 5.05
C GLU A 131 -13.94 6.67 3.56
N LEU A 132 -13.39 5.78 2.75
CA LEU A 132 -13.44 5.87 1.30
C LEU A 132 -13.78 4.49 0.71
N PRO A 133 -14.52 4.45 -0.42
CA PRO A 133 -14.81 3.19 -1.08
C PRO A 133 -13.53 2.64 -1.72
N TYR A 134 -13.04 1.48 -1.29
CA TYR A 134 -11.89 0.88 -1.94
C TYR A 134 -12.26 0.46 -3.37
N LYS A 135 -11.53 0.99 -4.34
CA LYS A 135 -11.63 0.58 -5.74
C LYS A 135 -10.29 0.05 -6.18
N LEU A 136 -10.16 -1.27 -6.28
CA LEU A 136 -8.90 -1.94 -6.68
C LEU A 136 -8.20 -1.26 -7.88
N PHE A 137 -8.96 -0.87 -8.91
CA PHE A 137 -8.42 -0.32 -10.14
C PHE A 137 -8.21 1.21 -10.14
N SER A 138 -8.80 1.95 -9.21
CA SER A 138 -8.81 3.43 -9.27
C SER A 138 -8.72 4.15 -7.93
N LEU A 139 -8.75 3.46 -6.79
CA LEU A 139 -8.64 4.03 -5.45
C LEU A 139 -8.18 2.93 -4.48
N ASN A 140 -6.89 2.64 -4.49
CA ASN A 140 -6.28 1.53 -3.78
C ASN A 140 -5.16 2.02 -2.85
N CYS A 141 -4.52 1.10 -2.13
CA CYS A 141 -3.45 1.41 -1.17
C CYS A 141 -2.22 2.08 -1.81
N GLU A 142 -1.82 1.69 -3.02
CA GLU A 142 -0.68 2.28 -3.73
C GLU A 142 -1.01 3.70 -4.19
N HIS A 143 -2.22 3.92 -4.73
CA HIS A 143 -2.72 5.25 -5.06
C HIS A 143 -2.70 6.18 -3.85
N PHE A 144 -3.17 5.70 -2.70
CA PHE A 144 -3.14 6.46 -1.44
C PHE A 144 -1.70 6.81 -1.03
N ALA A 145 -0.82 5.82 -0.92
CA ALA A 145 0.54 6.04 -0.44
C ALA A 145 1.34 6.97 -1.37
N THR A 146 1.19 6.80 -2.68
CA THR A 146 1.83 7.67 -3.68
C THR A 146 1.24 9.07 -3.68
N PHE A 147 -0.07 9.22 -3.47
CA PHE A 147 -0.69 10.54 -3.33
C PHE A 147 -0.14 11.27 -2.09
N VAL A 148 -0.03 10.60 -0.95
CA VAL A 148 0.54 11.19 0.28
C VAL A 148 2.00 11.60 0.07
N ARG A 149 2.82 10.80 -0.64
CA ARG A 149 4.24 11.11 -0.84
C ARG A 149 4.50 12.14 -1.95
N PHE A 150 3.81 12.03 -3.08
CA PHE A 150 4.15 12.74 -4.33
C PHE A 150 3.15 13.83 -4.72
N GLY A 151 1.88 13.65 -4.38
CA GLY A 151 0.77 14.56 -4.69
C GLY A 151 -0.02 14.08 -5.90
N GLU A 152 0.44 12.98 -6.48
CA GLU A 152 -0.14 12.30 -7.61
C GLU A 152 -0.35 10.84 -7.20
N ALA A 153 -1.56 10.33 -7.46
CA ALA A 153 -1.85 8.92 -7.24
C ALA A 153 -1.31 8.09 -8.42
N VAL A 154 -0.42 7.13 -8.14
CA VAL A 154 0.21 6.25 -9.13
C VAL A 154 0.10 4.81 -8.67
N CYS A 155 -0.18 3.88 -9.59
CA CYS A 155 -0.21 2.45 -9.30
C CYS A 155 0.48 1.64 -10.41
N ASN A 156 1.49 0.85 -10.03
CA ASN A 156 2.27 0.02 -10.96
C ASN A 156 1.82 -1.45 -10.98
N GLN A 157 0.85 -1.80 -10.16
CA GLN A 157 0.42 -3.19 -9.93
C GLN A 157 -0.70 -3.68 -10.85
N ILE A 158 -1.41 -2.78 -11.53
CA ILE A 158 -2.55 -3.17 -12.39
C ILE A 158 -2.04 -3.60 -13.79
N PRO A 159 -2.22 -4.88 -14.20
CA PRO A 159 -1.90 -5.37 -15.52
C PRO A 159 -2.65 -4.59 -16.59
N GLY A 160 -1.98 -4.34 -17.71
CA GLY A 160 -2.56 -3.57 -18.81
C GLY A 160 -2.63 -2.06 -18.59
N ARG A 161 -2.30 -1.54 -17.40
CA ARG A 161 -2.11 -0.09 -17.20
C ARG A 161 -0.65 0.31 -17.39
N THR A 162 -0.46 1.51 -17.93
CA THR A 162 0.86 2.13 -18.08
C THR A 162 1.45 2.43 -16.70
N LYS A 163 2.63 1.90 -16.42
CA LYS A 163 3.36 2.17 -15.17
C LYS A 163 3.77 3.63 -15.09
N ASN A 164 3.85 4.17 -13.87
CA ASN A 164 4.25 5.55 -13.57
C ASN A 164 3.34 6.62 -14.20
N LEU A 165 2.16 6.25 -14.64
CA LEU A 165 1.13 7.17 -15.10
C LEU A 165 0.23 7.55 -13.91
N GLU A 166 -0.05 8.82 -13.78
CA GLU A 166 -1.00 9.33 -12.79
C GLU A 166 -2.42 8.80 -13.07
N CYS A 167 -3.07 8.31 -12.02
CA CYS A 167 -4.50 8.06 -12.01
C CYS A 167 -5.25 9.32 -11.57
N LYS A 168 -5.59 10.20 -12.51
CA LYS A 168 -6.25 11.49 -12.23
C LYS A 168 -7.53 11.36 -11.40
N GLU A 169 -8.33 10.33 -11.65
CA GLU A 169 -9.54 10.03 -10.86
C GLU A 169 -9.19 9.87 -9.37
N ALA A 170 -8.11 9.14 -9.06
CA ALA A 170 -7.67 8.93 -7.69
C ALA A 170 -7.09 10.21 -7.07
N THR A 171 -6.25 10.93 -7.82
CA THR A 171 -5.67 12.21 -7.39
C THR A 171 -6.77 13.19 -7.03
N GLU A 172 -7.78 13.36 -7.89
CA GLU A 172 -8.89 14.27 -7.64
C GLU A 172 -9.71 13.89 -6.40
N VAL A 173 -9.95 12.60 -6.17
CA VAL A 173 -10.68 12.13 -4.97
C VAL A 173 -9.93 12.54 -3.70
N PHE A 174 -8.63 12.26 -3.61
CA PHE A 174 -7.86 12.62 -2.42
C PHE A 174 -7.68 14.14 -2.30
N GLN A 175 -7.44 14.85 -3.41
CA GLN A 175 -7.25 16.30 -3.40
C GLN A 175 -8.48 17.05 -2.87
N ARG A 176 -9.70 16.61 -3.22
CA ARG A 176 -10.94 17.21 -2.68
C ARG A 176 -11.08 17.11 -1.16
N ILE A 177 -10.44 16.10 -0.55
CA ILE A 177 -10.45 15.93 0.90
C ILE A 177 -9.39 16.84 1.55
N VAL A 178 -8.21 16.96 0.92
CA VAL A 178 -7.09 17.75 1.44
C VAL A 178 -7.36 19.25 1.34
N THR A 179 -7.97 19.68 0.24
CA THR A 179 -8.39 21.06 0.01
C THR A 179 -9.88 21.05 -0.33
N PRO A 180 -10.77 20.95 0.68
CA PRO A 180 -12.20 21.08 0.44
C PRO A 180 -12.45 22.47 -0.13
N ASP A 181 -13.27 22.57 -1.17
CA ASP A 181 -13.68 23.87 -1.70
C ASP A 181 -14.32 24.68 -0.56
N GLU A 182 -13.79 25.87 -0.28
CA GLU A 182 -14.40 26.85 0.63
C GLU A 182 -15.69 27.34 -0.05
N SER A 183 -16.81 26.67 0.23
CA SER A 183 -18.16 27.05 -0.23
C SER A 183 -18.87 27.98 0.74
#